data_AF-A0AAU7LN38-F1
#
_entry.id   AF-A0AAU7LN38-F1
#
_cell.length_a   1.000
_cell.length_b   1.000
_cell.length_c   1.000
_cell.angle_alpha   90.00
_cell.angle_beta   90.00
_cell.angle_gamma   90.00
#
_symmetry.space_group_name_H-M   'P 1'
#
loop_
_entity.id
_entity.type
_entity.pdbx_description
1 polymer ?
#
loop_
_entity_poly.entity_id
_entity_poly.type
_entity_poly.pdbx_seq_one_letter_code
_entity_poly.pdbx_strand_id
1 'polypeptide(L)'
;MKPFAFTFLLLWSCGFAGAQTSALNGQVGNIDAQRAAISAERSRLEVGFLTEDAACYKKFAVNSCLEKVNIRRREAMADLRRQEILLNDEERKIKGAQQIRKTEEKSSPEKLQEEADRRTKAAEDYQSRLEREKGKQQERGVAASNEAAAREANTAKLQAHQKKIQARSEQQAGTVEKAKEFDARKAEAQERRAQHEADQLKRVKPPAKPLPLPQ
;
A
#
# COMPACT_ATOMS: atom_id res chain seq x y z
N MET A 1 -12.09 51.38 49.81
CA MET A 1 -10.76 51.44 49.17
C MET A 1 -10.15 50.06 49.26
N LYS A 2 -9.85 49.49 48.08
CA LYS A 2 -8.76 48.56 47.70
C LYS A 2 -8.21 47.48 48.68
N PRO A 3 -7.72 46.37 48.12
CA PRO A 3 -8.09 45.00 48.46
C PRO A 3 -6.84 44.12 48.71
N PHE A 4 -6.96 42.80 48.50
CA PHE A 4 -5.90 41.79 48.33
C PHE A 4 -5.23 41.23 49.59
N ALA A 5 -5.59 39.98 49.92
CA ALA A 5 -4.66 38.98 50.46
C ALA A 5 -5.25 37.56 50.31
N PHE A 6 -5.61 37.17 49.08
CA PHE A 6 -5.60 35.76 48.68
C PHE A 6 -4.40 35.58 47.76
N THR A 7 -3.87 34.36 47.72
CA THR A 7 -2.84 33.84 46.78
C THR A 7 -1.38 34.07 47.14
N PHE A 8 -0.87 33.39 48.17
CA PHE A 8 0.55 32.99 48.20
C PHE A 8 0.79 31.70 48.99
N LEU A 9 0.07 30.61 48.69
CA LEU A 9 0.41 29.29 49.23
C LEU A 9 -0.14 28.16 48.35
N LEU A 10 0.15 28.20 47.04
CA LEU A 10 -0.27 27.14 46.11
C LEU A 10 0.65 27.08 44.87
N LEU A 11 1.96 27.16 45.10
CA LEU A 11 2.96 27.07 44.02
C LEU A 11 4.26 26.45 44.55
N TRP A 12 4.17 25.30 45.23
CA TRP A 12 5.36 24.51 45.57
C TRP A 12 5.08 23.01 45.66
N SER A 13 4.36 22.47 44.68
CA SER A 13 4.18 21.02 44.55
C SER A 13 3.87 20.63 43.11
N CYS A 14 4.73 21.01 42.18
CA CYS A 14 4.77 20.44 40.82
C CYS A 14 6.23 20.20 40.45
N GLY A 15 6.77 19.06 40.89
CA GLY A 15 8.17 18.74 40.65
C GLY A 15 8.63 17.43 41.29
N PHE A 16 7.85 16.35 41.19
CA PHE A 16 8.31 15.04 41.67
C PHE A 16 7.86 13.87 40.77
N ALA A 17 7.97 14.03 39.45
CA ALA A 17 7.68 12.96 38.49
C ALA A 17 8.93 12.29 37.88
N GLY A 18 10.13 12.89 38.01
CA GLY A 18 11.35 12.41 37.34
C GLY A 18 12.33 11.58 38.18
N ALA A 19 12.18 11.54 39.50
CA ALA A 19 13.20 10.94 40.39
C ALA A 19 13.13 9.41 40.52
N GLN A 20 12.05 8.77 40.07
CA GLN A 20 11.80 7.34 40.32
C GLN A 20 12.48 6.41 39.30
N THR A 21 12.83 6.90 38.11
CA THR A 21 13.46 6.07 37.05
C THR A 21 14.95 5.83 37.31
N SER A 22 15.66 6.82 37.84
CA SER A 22 17.09 6.71 38.18
C SER A 22 17.35 5.75 39.35
N ALA A 23 16.45 5.74 40.34
CA ALA A 23 16.56 4.85 41.51
C ALA A 23 16.41 3.37 41.13
N LEU A 24 15.47 3.05 40.22
CA LEU A 24 15.26 1.68 39.75
C LEU A 24 16.44 1.14 38.94
N ASN A 25 17.01 1.96 38.07
CA ASN A 25 18.21 1.56 37.31
C ASN A 25 19.43 1.38 38.22
N GLY A 26 19.56 2.21 39.26
CA GLY A 26 20.57 2.03 40.31
C GLY A 26 20.38 0.76 41.15
N GLN A 27 19.13 0.37 41.43
CA GLN A 27 18.81 -0.87 42.14
C GLN A 27 19.15 -2.12 41.32
N VAL A 28 18.87 -2.12 40.01
CA VAL A 28 19.25 -3.25 39.13
C VAL A 28 20.77 -3.40 39.05
N GLY A 29 21.50 -2.28 38.87
CA GLY A 29 22.97 -2.32 38.87
C GLY A 29 23.57 -2.81 40.20
N ASN A 30 22.91 -2.53 41.33
CA ASN A 30 23.32 -3.05 42.64
C ASN A 30 23.12 -4.58 42.74
N ILE A 31 21.99 -5.10 42.25
CA ILE A 31 21.71 -6.54 42.23
C ILE A 31 22.75 -7.30 41.39
N ASP A 32 23.12 -6.78 40.23
CA ASP A 32 24.14 -7.39 39.37
C ASP A 32 25.52 -7.41 40.05
N ALA A 33 25.89 -6.33 40.75
CA ALA A 33 27.13 -6.27 41.52
C ALA A 33 27.14 -7.28 42.68
N GLN A 34 26.02 -7.43 43.40
CA GLN A 34 25.88 -8.43 44.46
C GLN A 34 25.97 -9.87 43.92
N ARG A 35 25.34 -10.14 42.76
CA ARG A 35 25.44 -11.44 42.10
C ARG A 35 26.89 -11.76 41.68
N ALA A 36 27.61 -10.77 41.15
CA ALA A 36 29.03 -10.92 40.83
C ALA A 36 29.88 -11.22 42.07
N ALA A 37 29.62 -10.55 43.19
CA ALA A 37 30.31 -10.79 44.46
C ALA A 37 30.05 -12.21 44.99
N ILE A 38 28.81 -12.69 44.97
CA ILE A 38 28.46 -14.08 45.36
C ILE A 38 29.17 -15.10 44.46
N SER A 39 29.23 -14.83 43.15
CA SER A 39 29.93 -15.71 42.20
C SER A 39 31.43 -15.76 42.47
N ALA A 40 32.05 -14.61 42.73
CA ALA A 40 33.49 -14.54 43.04
C ALA A 40 33.80 -15.29 44.35
N GLU A 41 32.96 -15.12 45.37
CA GLU A 41 33.11 -15.81 46.64
C GLU A 41 32.93 -17.32 46.51
N ARG A 42 31.96 -17.78 45.70
CA ARG A 42 31.78 -19.20 45.37
C ARG A 42 33.07 -19.78 44.76
N SER A 43 33.62 -19.13 43.74
CA SER A 43 34.87 -19.57 43.10
C SER A 43 36.06 -19.58 44.07
N ARG A 44 36.16 -18.58 44.96
CA ARG A 44 37.20 -18.52 45.98
C ARG A 44 37.12 -19.70 46.94
N LEU A 45 35.91 -20.04 47.42
CA LEU A 45 35.68 -21.16 48.30
C LEU A 45 35.92 -22.50 47.62
N GLU A 46 35.51 -22.66 46.36
CA GLU A 46 35.77 -23.88 45.57
C GLU A 46 37.27 -24.16 45.47
N VAL A 47 38.07 -23.16 45.11
CA VAL A 47 39.53 -23.29 45.06
C VAL A 47 40.07 -23.66 46.44
N GLY A 48 39.60 -23.00 47.52
CA GLY A 48 39.98 -23.34 48.89
C GLY A 48 39.71 -24.81 49.23
N PHE A 49 38.50 -25.29 48.98
CA PHE A 49 38.14 -26.69 49.26
C PHE A 49 38.92 -27.70 48.41
N LEU A 50 39.25 -27.38 47.15
CA LEU A 50 40.12 -28.23 46.33
C LEU A 50 41.53 -28.36 46.92
N THR A 51 42.08 -27.27 47.48
CA THR A 51 43.38 -27.33 48.17
C THR A 51 43.31 -28.13 49.47
N GLU A 52 42.20 -28.05 50.20
CA GLU A 52 41.96 -28.85 51.41
C GLU A 52 41.84 -30.34 51.09
N ASP A 53 41.12 -30.70 50.02
CA ASP A 53 41.02 -32.08 49.54
C ASP A 53 42.40 -32.65 49.22
N ALA A 54 43.22 -31.90 48.46
CA ALA A 54 44.59 -32.29 48.14
C ALA A 54 45.46 -32.49 49.40
N ALA A 55 45.25 -31.68 50.44
CA ALA A 55 45.91 -31.85 51.72
C ALA A 55 45.41 -33.09 52.49
N CYS A 56 44.12 -33.45 52.38
CA CYS A 56 43.56 -34.65 53.01
C CYS A 56 44.18 -35.94 52.47
N TYR A 57 44.47 -36.02 51.16
CA TYR A 57 45.12 -37.18 50.55
C TYR A 57 46.54 -37.45 51.06
N LYS A 58 47.17 -36.50 51.75
CA LYS A 58 48.50 -36.66 52.38
C LYS A 58 48.41 -37.19 53.82
N LYS A 59 47.21 -37.41 54.36
CA LYS A 59 46.99 -37.86 55.75
C LYS A 59 46.65 -39.35 55.80
N PHE A 60 46.90 -40.00 56.94
CA PHE A 60 46.51 -41.39 57.14
C PHE A 60 44.98 -41.59 57.20
N ALA A 61 44.26 -40.70 57.87
CA ALA A 61 42.80 -40.77 57.99
C ALA A 61 42.08 -39.97 56.89
N VAL A 62 42.35 -40.30 55.60
CA VAL A 62 41.85 -39.56 54.43
C VAL A 62 40.32 -39.40 54.47
N ASN A 63 39.58 -40.49 54.66
CA ASN A 63 38.10 -40.46 54.62
C ASN A 63 37.50 -39.56 55.70
N SER A 64 38.05 -39.58 56.92
CA SER A 64 37.61 -38.69 58.00
C SER A 64 37.94 -37.23 57.71
N CYS A 65 39.08 -36.97 57.08
CA CYS A 65 39.47 -35.62 56.65
C CYS A 65 38.53 -35.10 55.56
N LEU A 66 38.27 -35.89 54.52
CA LEU A 66 37.39 -35.53 53.41
C LEU A 66 35.96 -35.29 53.88
N GLU A 67 35.43 -36.10 54.81
CA GLU A 67 34.07 -35.88 55.32
C GLU A 67 33.94 -34.52 56.02
N LYS A 68 34.95 -34.13 56.82
CA LYS A 68 34.97 -32.80 57.46
C LYS A 68 35.03 -31.67 56.43
N VAL A 69 35.81 -31.81 55.37
CA VAL A 69 35.86 -30.82 54.28
C VAL A 69 34.51 -30.75 53.55
N ASN A 70 33.89 -31.90 53.27
CA ASN A 70 32.58 -31.97 52.60
C ASN A 70 31.45 -31.36 53.42
N ILE A 71 31.46 -31.52 54.75
CA ILE A 71 30.49 -30.86 55.64
C ILE A 71 30.62 -29.35 55.52
N ARG A 72 31.84 -28.80 55.71
CA ARG A 72 32.08 -27.35 55.60
C ARG A 72 31.76 -26.80 54.21
N ARG A 73 32.06 -27.57 53.15
CA ARG A 73 31.70 -27.23 51.78
C ARG A 73 30.20 -27.12 51.61
N ARG A 74 29.43 -28.10 52.09
CA ARG A 74 27.97 -28.10 52.01
C ARG A 74 27.38 -26.90 52.74
N GLU A 75 27.85 -26.61 53.94
CA GLU A 75 27.39 -25.46 54.74
C GLU A 75 27.70 -24.13 54.02
N ALA A 76 28.95 -23.89 53.63
CA ALA A 76 29.35 -22.65 52.98
C ALA A 76 28.62 -22.43 51.64
N MET A 77 28.45 -23.48 50.84
CA MET A 77 27.71 -23.39 49.57
C MET A 77 26.20 -23.20 49.79
N ALA A 78 25.63 -23.82 50.82
CA ALA A 78 24.23 -23.61 51.18
C ALA A 78 23.99 -22.16 51.62
N ASP A 79 24.92 -21.54 52.33
CA ASP A 79 24.82 -20.15 52.78
C ASP A 79 24.82 -19.18 51.58
N LEU A 80 25.76 -19.36 50.64
CA LEU A 80 25.77 -18.58 49.40
C LEU A 80 24.50 -18.81 48.58
N ARG A 81 23.99 -20.04 48.54
CA ARG A 81 22.74 -20.34 47.83
C ARG A 81 21.54 -19.63 48.47
N ARG A 82 21.46 -19.54 49.79
CA ARG A 82 20.40 -18.78 50.49
C ARG A 82 20.47 -17.30 50.14
N GLN A 83 21.67 -16.71 50.12
CA GLN A 83 21.85 -15.31 49.71
C GLN A 83 21.39 -15.08 48.26
N GLU A 84 21.76 -15.97 47.35
CA GLU A 84 21.36 -15.90 45.94
C GLU A 84 19.84 -16.02 45.76
N ILE A 85 19.16 -16.87 46.53
CA ILE A 85 17.69 -16.99 46.50
C ILE A 85 17.04 -15.68 46.94
N LEU A 86 17.49 -15.09 48.05
CA LEU A 86 16.95 -13.81 48.54
C LEU A 86 17.13 -12.69 47.51
N LEU A 87 18.31 -12.62 46.90
CA LEU A 87 18.61 -11.65 45.86
C LEU A 87 17.71 -11.83 44.62
N ASN A 88 17.50 -13.07 44.19
CA ASN A 88 16.62 -13.38 43.06
C ASN A 88 15.15 -13.03 43.36
N ASP A 89 14.69 -13.23 44.60
CA ASP A 89 13.34 -12.88 45.00
C ASP A 89 13.14 -11.35 45.05
N GLU A 90 14.15 -10.60 45.50
CA GLU A 90 14.14 -9.13 45.42
C GLU A 90 14.09 -8.66 43.96
N GLU A 91 14.92 -9.23 43.08
CA GLU A 91 14.92 -8.91 41.65
C GLU A 91 13.54 -9.17 41.01
N ARG A 92 12.91 -10.30 41.35
CA ARG A 92 11.55 -10.63 40.88
C ARG A 92 10.53 -9.60 41.33
N LYS A 93 10.58 -9.16 42.59
CA LYS A 93 9.67 -8.12 43.13
C LYS A 93 9.85 -6.79 42.38
N ILE A 94 11.08 -6.38 42.15
CA ILE A 94 11.39 -5.13 41.43
C ILE A 94 10.87 -5.21 39.99
N LYS A 95 11.17 -6.29 39.26
CA LYS A 95 10.70 -6.47 37.88
C LYS A 95 9.17 -6.58 37.81
N GLY A 96 8.55 -7.27 38.76
CA GLY A 96 7.10 -7.36 38.88
C GLY A 96 6.45 -5.97 39.06
N ALA A 97 6.97 -5.17 40.00
CA ALA A 97 6.49 -3.81 40.23
C ALA A 97 6.69 -2.91 39.00
N GLN A 98 7.82 -3.02 38.30
CA GLN A 98 8.05 -2.30 37.05
C GLN A 98 7.05 -2.69 35.95
N GLN A 99 6.73 -3.97 35.82
CA GLN A 99 5.78 -4.45 34.81
C GLN A 99 4.36 -3.99 35.12
N ILE A 100 3.95 -4.02 36.39
CA ILE A 100 2.67 -3.48 36.84
C ILE A 100 2.57 -2.00 36.49
N ARG A 101 3.56 -1.19 36.85
CA ARG A 101 3.60 0.25 36.50
C ARG A 101 3.50 0.50 35.00
N LYS A 102 4.25 -0.25 34.18
CA LYS A 102 4.16 -0.15 32.70
C LYS A 102 2.77 -0.51 32.19
N THR A 103 2.10 -1.47 32.82
CA THR A 103 0.76 -1.89 32.44
C THR A 103 -0.26 -0.83 32.83
N GLU A 104 -0.17 -0.30 34.05
CA GLU A 104 -1.02 0.78 34.57
C GLU A 104 -0.88 2.06 33.73
N GLU A 105 0.35 2.43 33.34
CA GLU A 105 0.60 3.58 32.48
C GLU A 105 -0.08 3.41 31.11
N LYS A 106 0.03 2.21 30.50
CA LYS A 106 -0.64 1.90 29.23
C LYS A 106 -2.16 1.84 29.36
N SER A 107 -2.67 1.34 30.47
CA SER A 107 -4.10 1.27 30.77
C SER A 107 -4.65 2.55 31.39
N SER A 108 -3.85 3.61 31.46
CA SER A 108 -4.33 4.90 31.97
C SER A 108 -5.48 5.39 31.08
N PRO A 109 -6.50 6.03 31.65
CA PRO A 109 -7.68 6.47 30.89
C PRO A 109 -7.29 7.40 29.74
N GLU A 110 -6.25 8.22 29.93
CA GLU A 110 -5.70 9.10 28.89
C GLU A 110 -5.11 8.30 27.72
N LYS A 111 -4.30 7.27 27.98
CA LYS A 111 -3.71 6.42 26.93
C LYS A 111 -4.77 5.59 26.21
N LEU A 112 -5.77 5.09 26.94
CA LEU A 112 -6.89 4.37 26.34
C LEU A 112 -7.72 5.28 25.44
N GLN A 113 -7.95 6.53 25.84
CA GLN A 113 -8.64 7.52 25.02
C GLN A 113 -7.81 7.89 23.79
N GLU A 114 -6.51 8.13 23.95
CA GLU A 114 -5.59 8.42 22.84
C GLU A 114 -5.59 7.28 21.80
N GLU A 115 -5.55 6.03 22.26
CA GLU A 115 -5.63 4.87 21.38
C GLU A 115 -7.00 4.76 20.68
N ALA A 116 -8.09 5.03 21.40
CA ALA A 116 -9.44 5.04 20.81
C ALA A 116 -9.56 6.13 19.73
N ASP A 117 -9.12 7.35 20.03
CA ASP A 117 -9.13 8.48 19.08
C ASP A 117 -8.27 8.18 17.86
N ARG A 118 -7.09 7.55 18.06
CA ARG A 118 -6.22 7.12 16.96
C ARG A 118 -6.90 6.07 16.08
N ARG A 119 -7.61 5.11 16.67
CA ARG A 119 -8.38 4.09 15.92
C ARG A 119 -9.51 4.72 15.12
N THR A 120 -10.25 5.66 15.72
CA THR A 120 -11.33 6.38 15.04
C THR A 120 -10.79 7.19 13.86
N LYS A 121 -9.73 7.98 14.06
CA LYS A 121 -9.08 8.74 12.98
C LYS A 121 -8.57 7.85 11.85
N ALA A 122 -8.01 6.68 12.17
CA ALA A 122 -7.56 5.73 11.16
C ALA A 122 -8.73 5.13 10.35
N ALA A 123 -9.85 4.84 11.00
CA ALA A 123 -11.06 4.37 10.31
C ALA A 123 -11.66 5.46 9.41
N GLU A 124 -11.72 6.71 9.89
CA GLU A 124 -12.18 7.86 9.11
C GLU A 124 -11.31 8.13 7.88
N ASP A 125 -9.98 8.11 8.04
CA ASP A 125 -9.04 8.26 6.92
C ASP A 125 -9.21 7.15 5.88
N TYR A 126 -9.41 5.90 6.34
CA TYR A 126 -9.69 4.78 5.45
C TYR A 126 -10.99 4.99 4.66
N GLN A 127 -12.08 5.40 5.32
CA GLN A 127 -13.35 5.67 4.64
C GLN A 127 -13.22 6.82 3.64
N SER A 128 -12.53 7.90 4.01
CA SER A 128 -12.28 9.03 3.10
C SER A 128 -11.51 8.62 1.85
N ARG A 129 -10.50 7.74 1.98
CA ARG A 129 -9.78 7.16 0.83
C ARG A 129 -10.70 6.34 -0.06
N LEU A 130 -11.55 5.49 0.52
CA LEU A 130 -12.51 4.70 -0.25
C LEU A 130 -13.51 5.57 -1.01
N GLU A 131 -14.05 6.61 -0.37
CA GLU A 131 -14.97 7.55 -1.02
C GLU A 131 -14.30 8.31 -2.16
N ARG A 132 -13.06 8.77 -1.96
CA ARG A 132 -12.29 9.43 -3.02
C ARG A 132 -12.05 8.52 -4.21
N GLU A 133 -11.72 7.25 -3.97
CA GLU A 133 -11.54 6.29 -5.05
C GLU A 133 -12.87 5.98 -5.76
N LYS A 134 -13.99 5.84 -5.03
CA LYS A 134 -15.33 5.72 -5.65
C LYS A 134 -15.66 6.94 -6.52
N GLY A 135 -15.42 8.14 -6.02
CA GLY A 135 -15.63 9.38 -6.76
C GLY A 135 -14.82 9.45 -8.06
N LYS A 136 -13.52 9.11 -7.99
CA LYS A 136 -12.66 9.03 -9.18
C LYS A 136 -13.13 7.97 -10.19
N GLN A 137 -13.60 6.81 -9.72
CA GLN A 137 -14.11 5.76 -10.60
C GLN A 137 -15.39 6.22 -11.31
N GLN A 138 -16.29 6.90 -10.59
CA GLN A 138 -17.49 7.48 -11.19
C GLN A 138 -17.14 8.56 -12.22
N GLU A 139 -16.21 9.47 -11.90
CA GLU A 139 -15.74 10.50 -12.82
C GLU A 139 -15.12 9.90 -14.09
N ARG A 140 -14.25 8.88 -13.93
CA ARG A 140 -13.68 8.13 -15.06
C ARG A 140 -14.76 7.43 -15.89
N GLY A 141 -15.77 6.86 -15.25
CA GLY A 141 -16.90 6.23 -15.93
C GLY A 141 -17.70 7.23 -16.76
N VAL A 142 -17.99 8.41 -16.21
CA VAL A 142 -18.68 9.50 -16.93
C VAL A 142 -17.81 10.03 -18.07
N ALA A 143 -16.52 10.26 -17.84
CA ALA A 143 -15.60 10.70 -18.89
C ALA A 143 -15.50 9.69 -20.04
N ALA A 144 -15.38 8.40 -19.73
CA ALA A 144 -15.35 7.33 -20.73
C ALA A 144 -16.66 7.24 -21.54
N SER A 145 -17.82 7.39 -20.88
CA SER A 145 -19.12 7.43 -21.55
C SER A 145 -19.24 8.63 -22.50
N ASN A 146 -18.87 9.81 -22.03
CA ASN A 146 -18.87 11.03 -22.85
C ASN A 146 -17.91 10.91 -24.04
N GLU A 147 -16.73 10.34 -23.83
CA GLU A 147 -15.76 10.10 -24.90
C GLU A 147 -16.28 9.07 -25.91
N ALA A 148 -16.92 7.99 -25.47
CA ALA A 148 -17.54 7.00 -26.34
C ALA A 148 -18.65 7.63 -27.21
N ALA A 149 -19.53 8.43 -26.60
CA ALA A 149 -20.58 9.16 -27.32
C ALA A 149 -19.99 10.17 -28.34
N ALA A 150 -18.93 10.88 -27.97
CA ALA A 150 -18.24 11.81 -28.87
C ALA A 150 -17.57 11.08 -30.06
N ARG A 151 -16.95 9.92 -29.80
CA ARG A 151 -16.37 9.05 -30.85
C ARG A 151 -17.46 8.54 -31.79
N GLU A 152 -18.56 8.03 -31.26
CA GLU A 152 -19.68 7.54 -32.07
C GLU A 152 -20.24 8.67 -32.96
N ALA A 153 -20.50 9.85 -32.39
CA ALA A 153 -20.96 11.01 -33.15
C ALA A 153 -19.96 11.44 -34.24
N ASN A 154 -18.66 11.35 -33.98
CA ASN A 154 -17.62 11.65 -34.97
C ASN A 154 -17.61 10.62 -36.11
N THR A 155 -17.66 9.33 -35.78
CA THR A 155 -17.71 8.25 -36.78
C THR A 155 -18.95 8.34 -37.66
N ALA A 156 -20.11 8.65 -37.09
CA ALA A 156 -21.35 8.87 -37.83
C ALA A 156 -21.23 10.06 -38.81
N LYS A 157 -20.60 11.17 -38.39
CA LYS A 157 -20.32 12.33 -39.26
C LYS A 157 -19.40 11.96 -40.42
N LEU A 158 -18.32 11.21 -40.15
CA LEU A 158 -17.38 10.76 -41.19
C LEU A 158 -18.07 9.84 -42.20
N GLN A 159 -18.86 8.87 -41.74
CA GLN A 159 -19.63 7.98 -42.61
C GLN A 159 -20.65 8.75 -43.45
N ALA A 160 -21.37 9.71 -42.86
CA ALA A 160 -22.31 10.55 -43.60
C ALA A 160 -21.61 11.40 -44.67
N HIS A 161 -20.42 11.93 -44.36
CA HIS A 161 -19.60 12.67 -45.31
C HIS A 161 -19.11 11.77 -46.46
N GLN A 162 -18.61 10.57 -46.15
CA GLN A 162 -18.20 9.58 -47.15
C GLN A 162 -19.35 9.19 -48.08
N LYS A 163 -20.54 8.89 -47.53
CA LYS A 163 -21.74 8.61 -48.32
C LYS A 163 -22.13 9.76 -49.24
N LYS A 164 -22.01 11.01 -48.78
CA LYS A 164 -22.26 12.20 -49.62
C LYS A 164 -21.26 12.33 -50.77
N ILE A 165 -19.98 12.05 -50.51
CA ILE A 165 -18.95 12.04 -51.56
C ILE A 165 -19.24 10.94 -52.58
N GLN A 166 -19.53 9.72 -52.12
CA GLN A 166 -19.86 8.59 -52.99
C GLN A 166 -21.07 8.89 -53.87
N ALA A 167 -22.18 9.36 -53.28
CA ALA A 167 -23.37 9.74 -54.02
C ALA A 167 -23.09 10.84 -55.07
N ARG A 168 -22.27 11.85 -54.74
CA ARG A 168 -21.84 12.87 -55.72
C ARG A 168 -21.00 12.26 -56.85
N SER A 169 -20.09 11.35 -56.53
CA SER A 169 -19.26 10.69 -57.54
C SER A 169 -20.06 9.78 -58.47
N GLU A 170 -21.04 9.05 -57.94
CA GLU A 170 -21.96 8.21 -58.72
C GLU A 170 -22.85 9.06 -59.62
N GLN A 171 -23.37 10.18 -59.10
CA GLN A 171 -24.13 11.14 -59.89
C GLN A 171 -23.28 11.71 -61.04
N GLN A 172 -22.04 12.11 -60.76
CA GLN A 172 -21.12 12.60 -61.78
C GLN A 172 -20.80 11.52 -62.82
N ALA A 173 -20.50 10.29 -62.40
CA ALA A 173 -20.26 9.17 -63.30
C ALA A 173 -21.47 8.90 -64.21
N GLY A 174 -22.68 8.86 -63.64
CA GLY A 174 -23.92 8.70 -64.39
C GLY A 174 -24.20 9.86 -65.37
N THR A 175 -23.84 11.10 -65.02
CA THR A 175 -23.93 12.23 -65.98
C THR A 175 -22.93 12.10 -67.13
N VAL A 176 -21.70 11.67 -66.85
CA VAL A 176 -20.67 11.45 -67.88
C VAL A 176 -21.05 10.29 -68.80
N GLU A 177 -21.58 9.20 -68.26
CA GLU A 177 -22.05 8.05 -69.02
C GLU A 177 -23.21 8.43 -69.95
N LYS A 178 -24.22 9.15 -69.44
CA LYS A 178 -25.32 9.68 -70.27
C LYS A 178 -24.84 10.62 -71.38
N ALA A 179 -23.84 11.46 -71.10
CA ALA A 179 -23.25 12.33 -72.13
C ALA A 179 -22.55 11.50 -73.23
N LYS A 180 -21.77 10.48 -72.87
CA LYS A 180 -21.13 9.57 -73.83
C LYS A 180 -22.16 8.83 -74.69
N GLU A 181 -23.24 8.33 -74.08
CA GLU A 181 -24.31 7.65 -74.81
C GLU A 181 -25.01 8.59 -75.80
N PHE A 182 -25.25 9.85 -75.39
CA PHE A 182 -25.81 10.87 -76.26
C PHE A 182 -24.88 11.21 -77.44
N ASP A 183 -23.59 11.34 -77.20
CA ASP A 183 -22.59 11.61 -78.24
C ASP A 183 -22.42 10.42 -79.20
N ALA A 184 -22.41 9.19 -78.68
CA ALA A 184 -22.40 7.97 -79.50
C ALA A 184 -23.65 7.88 -80.40
N ARG A 185 -24.83 8.19 -79.85
CA ARG A 185 -26.08 8.21 -80.62
C ARG A 185 -26.08 9.27 -81.72
N LYS A 186 -25.43 10.42 -81.49
CA LYS A 186 -25.21 11.44 -82.52
C LYS A 186 -24.27 10.93 -83.63
N ALA A 187 -23.14 10.32 -83.27
CA ALA A 187 -22.18 9.80 -84.24
C ALA A 187 -22.80 8.71 -85.13
N GLU A 188 -23.52 7.75 -84.52
CA GLU A 188 -24.23 6.70 -85.25
C GLU A 188 -25.33 7.27 -86.17
N ALA A 189 -26.05 8.31 -85.73
CA ALA A 189 -27.01 9.00 -86.58
C ALA A 189 -26.35 9.72 -87.77
N GLN A 190 -25.17 10.30 -87.59
CA GLN A 190 -24.38 10.91 -88.67
C GLN A 190 -23.87 9.85 -89.66
N GLU A 191 -23.37 8.73 -89.15
CA GLU A 191 -22.87 7.62 -89.97
C GLU A 191 -24.00 7.03 -90.83
N ARG A 192 -25.17 6.76 -90.24
CA ARG A 192 -26.35 6.30 -90.98
C ARG A 192 -26.77 7.28 -92.09
N ARG A 193 -26.71 8.59 -91.83
CA ARG A 193 -27.00 9.61 -92.85
C ARG A 193 -25.99 9.57 -94.00
N ALA A 194 -24.70 9.51 -93.69
CA ALA A 194 -23.64 9.42 -94.69
C ALA A 194 -23.71 8.12 -95.50
N GLN A 195 -24.01 6.98 -94.87
CA GLN A 195 -24.24 5.71 -95.56
C GLN A 195 -25.42 5.80 -96.52
N HIS A 196 -26.56 6.34 -96.07
CA HIS A 196 -27.73 6.52 -96.92
C HIS A 196 -27.45 7.45 -98.12
N GLU A 197 -26.68 8.53 -97.92
CA GLU A 197 -26.24 9.41 -99.00
C GLU A 197 -25.30 8.70 -99.99
N ALA A 198 -24.33 7.92 -99.49
CA ALA A 198 -23.43 7.13 -100.32
C ALA A 198 -24.17 6.05 -101.13
N ASP A 199 -25.16 5.38 -100.53
CA ASP A 199 -26.01 4.40 -101.19
C ASP A 199 -26.89 5.04 -102.25
N GLN A 200 -27.39 6.26 -102.01
CA GLN A 200 -28.10 7.04 -103.03
C GLN A 200 -27.20 7.34 -104.23
N LEU A 201 -25.94 7.73 -104.01
CA LEU A 201 -24.97 8.00 -105.09
C LEU A 201 -24.61 6.75 -105.90
N LYS A 202 -24.59 5.56 -105.25
CA LYS A 202 -24.34 4.27 -105.92
C LYS A 202 -25.57 3.68 -106.61
N ARG A 203 -26.76 4.28 -106.42
CA ARG A 203 -28.01 3.73 -106.93
C ARG A 203 -28.13 3.95 -108.45
N VAL A 204 -28.02 2.86 -109.20
CA VAL A 204 -28.10 2.84 -110.68
C VAL A 204 -29.55 2.87 -111.21
N LYS A 205 -30.56 2.88 -110.32
CA LYS A 205 -31.99 2.85 -110.67
C LYS A 205 -32.67 4.15 -110.21
N PRO A 206 -33.38 4.90 -111.08
CA PRO A 206 -34.00 6.17 -110.70
C PRO A 206 -35.02 5.99 -109.56
N PRO A 207 -35.19 6.98 -108.67
CA PRO A 207 -36.14 6.89 -107.57
C PRO A 207 -37.56 6.69 -108.12
N ALA A 208 -38.32 5.79 -107.49
CA ALA A 208 -39.72 5.57 -107.84
C ALA A 208 -40.50 6.87 -107.62
N LYS A 209 -41.42 7.20 -108.56
CA LYS A 209 -42.32 8.35 -108.44
C LYS A 209 -43.03 8.31 -107.07
N PRO A 210 -43.10 9.43 -106.34
CA PRO A 210 -43.81 9.47 -105.06
C PRO A 210 -45.27 9.09 -105.27
N LEU A 211 -45.82 8.26 -104.37
CA LEU A 211 -47.24 7.93 -104.37
C LEU A 211 -48.08 9.21 -104.15
N PRO A 212 -49.27 9.29 -104.76
CA PRO A 212 -50.13 10.48 -104.68
C PRO A 212 -50.47 10.82 -103.23
N LEU A 213 -50.31 12.09 -102.89
CA LEU A 213 -50.79 12.66 -101.62
C LEU A 213 -52.32 12.45 -101.55
N PRO A 214 -52.85 11.94 -100.42
CA PRO A 214 -54.29 11.80 -100.24
C PRO A 214 -54.98 13.18 -100.26
N GLN A 215 -56.11 13.28 -100.99
CA GLN A 215 -57.07 14.38 -100.84
C GLN A 215 -57.84 14.25 -99.52
#